data_AF-A0A0F5IHZ5-F1
#
_entry.id   AF-A0A0F5IHZ5-F1
#
_cell.length_a   1.000
_cell.length_b   1.000
_cell.length_c   1.000
_cell.angle_alpha   90.00
_cell.angle_beta   90.00
_cell.angle_gamma   90.00
#
_symmetry.space_group_name_H-M   'P 1'
#
loop_
_entity.id
_entity.type
_entity.pdbx_description
1 polymer ?
#
loop_
_entity_poly.entity_id
_entity_poly.type
_entity_poly.pdbx_seq_one_letter_code
_entity_poly.pdbx_strand_id
1 'polypeptide(L)'
;MWFRKNNINADSIEEKLNLNNKQLLQEVRKAYSVTFESHNKDYEANYTINKTAIIYYNPTKFSNEGIAHELLHLWLKTFGGFSSNHIYLAFKSDPKLCLIFSKELCDHIGNCQDHIKMYPKYIEMGYSPKLFIRDAEKEQCALNNIRLLSLDKSNIQSGQQMDMFIGYLISIYAHHIKLDYSQHLLLLKQKDLELFEVVTEFWQSWEQFDNFNVDPIYNSDFDLYENFIHAMENLVAGRIIKH
;
A
#
# COMPACT_ATOMS: atom_id res chain seq x y z
N MET A 1 -10.80 27.74 -35.05
CA MET A 1 -9.91 26.62 -35.42
C MET A 1 -10.57 25.34 -34.93
N TRP A 2 -10.87 24.44 -35.86
CA TRP A 2 -11.70 23.25 -35.65
C TRP A 2 -11.14 22.31 -34.59
N PHE A 3 -11.87 22.09 -33.49
CA PHE A 3 -11.74 20.83 -32.74
C PHE A 3 -12.63 19.80 -33.44
N ARG A 4 -12.00 18.91 -34.21
CA ARG A 4 -12.65 17.69 -34.68
C ARG A 4 -13.12 16.91 -33.45
N LYS A 5 -14.43 16.84 -33.26
CA LYS A 5 -15.06 15.71 -32.56
C LYS A 5 -14.72 14.46 -33.34
N ASN A 6 -13.68 13.76 -32.93
CA ASN A 6 -13.53 12.36 -33.31
C ASN A 6 -14.57 11.58 -32.50
N ASN A 7 -15.78 11.49 -33.06
CA ASN A 7 -16.70 10.39 -32.81
C ASN A 7 -16.01 9.12 -33.30
N ILE A 8 -15.20 8.51 -32.45
CA ILE A 8 -14.88 7.10 -32.54
C ILE A 8 -15.80 6.46 -31.50
N ASN A 9 -16.69 5.58 -31.95
CA ASN A 9 -17.33 4.59 -31.08
C ASN A 9 -16.20 3.81 -30.39
N ALA A 10 -15.77 4.30 -29.23
CA ALA A 10 -15.02 3.50 -28.28
C ALA A 10 -16.10 2.70 -27.57
N ASP A 11 -16.16 1.40 -27.83
CA ASP A 11 -16.78 0.46 -26.89
C ASP A 11 -16.31 0.89 -25.50
N SER A 12 -17.25 1.29 -24.66
CA SER A 12 -16.94 1.81 -23.33
C SER A 12 -16.06 0.76 -22.66
N ILE A 13 -14.98 1.16 -21.99
CA ILE A 13 -14.12 0.21 -21.28
C ILE A 13 -14.95 -0.68 -20.33
N GLU A 14 -16.06 -0.15 -19.84
CA GLU A 14 -17.05 -0.87 -19.04
C GLU A 14 -17.68 -2.08 -19.75
N GLU A 15 -17.82 -2.05 -21.07
CA GLU A 15 -18.32 -3.17 -21.86
C GLU A 15 -17.34 -4.34 -21.85
N LYS A 16 -16.03 -4.05 -21.81
CA LYS A 16 -14.94 -5.04 -21.76
C LYS A 16 -14.75 -5.67 -20.37
N LEU A 17 -15.37 -5.10 -19.34
CA LEU A 17 -15.32 -5.66 -17.99
C LEU A 17 -16.09 -6.98 -17.94
N ASN A 18 -15.50 -7.97 -17.26
CA ASN A 18 -16.19 -9.20 -16.92
C ASN A 18 -17.30 -8.94 -15.87
N LEU A 19 -18.10 -9.97 -15.58
CA LEU A 19 -19.23 -9.86 -14.67
C LEU A 19 -18.81 -9.42 -13.25
N ASN A 20 -17.73 -9.97 -12.73
CA ASN A 20 -17.26 -9.69 -11.36
C ASN A 20 -16.80 -8.23 -11.23
N ASN A 21 -16.10 -7.70 -12.22
CA ASN A 21 -15.70 -6.29 -12.25
C ASN A 21 -16.89 -5.35 -12.41
N LYS A 22 -17.89 -5.73 -13.20
CA LYS A 22 -19.14 -4.94 -13.33
C LYS A 22 -19.88 -4.87 -11.99
N GLN A 23 -19.94 -5.97 -11.26
CA GLN A 23 -20.56 -6.01 -9.91
C GLN A 23 -19.77 -5.16 -8.92
N LEU A 24 -18.45 -5.33 -8.84
CA LEU A 24 -17.60 -4.52 -7.95
C LEU A 24 -17.70 -3.02 -8.28
N LEU A 25 -17.68 -2.66 -9.57
CA LEU A 25 -17.87 -1.28 -10.01
C LEU A 25 -19.21 -0.71 -9.56
N GLN A 26 -20.30 -1.48 -9.63
CA GLN A 26 -21.61 -1.07 -9.12
C GLN A 26 -21.59 -0.85 -7.61
N GLU A 27 -20.89 -1.68 -6.85
CA GLU A 27 -20.72 -1.51 -5.40
C GLU A 27 -19.95 -0.23 -5.07
N VAL A 28 -18.79 -0.02 -5.68
CA VAL A 28 -17.97 1.19 -5.50
C VAL A 28 -18.75 2.45 -5.87
N ARG A 29 -19.58 2.37 -6.93
CA ARG A 29 -20.42 3.48 -7.39
C ARG A 29 -21.52 3.91 -6.42
N LYS A 30 -21.80 3.12 -5.38
CA LYS A 30 -22.67 3.56 -4.27
C LYS A 30 -22.03 4.70 -3.46
N ALA A 31 -20.69 4.78 -3.44
CA ALA A 31 -19.94 5.78 -2.68
C ALA A 31 -19.19 6.80 -3.56
N TYR A 32 -18.73 6.38 -4.75
CA TYR A 32 -17.88 7.18 -5.64
C TYR A 32 -18.46 7.35 -7.05
N SER A 33 -18.23 8.51 -7.66
CA SER A 33 -18.37 8.71 -9.10
C SER A 33 -17.11 8.20 -9.80
N VAL A 34 -17.18 7.00 -10.39
CA VAL A 34 -16.05 6.33 -11.03
C VAL A 34 -16.08 6.55 -12.55
N THR A 35 -15.01 7.12 -13.09
CA THR A 35 -14.73 7.25 -14.52
C THR A 35 -13.44 6.53 -14.90
N PHE A 36 -13.24 6.32 -16.21
CA PHE A 36 -12.05 5.66 -16.73
C PHE A 36 -11.33 6.55 -17.74
N GLU A 37 -10.00 6.60 -17.66
CA GLU A 37 -9.16 7.36 -18.58
C GLU A 37 -8.03 6.49 -19.12
N SER A 38 -7.77 6.58 -20.42
CA SER A 38 -6.65 5.85 -21.02
C SER A 38 -5.32 6.57 -20.81
N HIS A 39 -4.25 5.83 -20.58
CA HIS A 39 -2.87 6.33 -20.61
C HIS A 39 -1.93 5.29 -21.24
N ASN A 40 -0.64 5.64 -21.32
CA ASN A 40 0.38 4.85 -22.01
C ASN A 40 1.37 4.14 -21.06
N LYS A 41 1.08 4.05 -19.76
CA LYS A 41 1.92 3.29 -18.82
C LYS A 41 1.54 1.82 -18.85
N ASP A 42 2.41 0.96 -18.33
CA ASP A 42 2.25 -0.48 -18.35
C ASP A 42 1.56 -1.03 -17.09
N TYR A 43 0.81 -0.19 -16.39
CA TYR A 43 0.06 -0.49 -15.18
C TYR A 43 -1.26 0.27 -15.20
N GLU A 44 -2.26 -0.25 -14.52
CA GLU A 44 -3.46 0.48 -14.12
C GLU A 44 -3.17 1.29 -12.85
N ALA A 45 -3.91 2.38 -12.64
CA ALA A 45 -3.80 3.18 -11.42
C ALA A 45 -5.13 3.86 -11.09
N ASN A 46 -5.37 4.17 -9.83
CA ASN A 46 -6.50 4.99 -9.42
C ASN A 46 -6.05 6.35 -8.89
N TYR A 47 -6.88 7.36 -9.16
CA TYR A 47 -6.80 8.67 -8.51
C TYR A 47 -8.14 8.97 -7.87
N THR A 48 -8.11 9.38 -6.60
CA THR A 48 -9.32 9.72 -5.83
C THR A 48 -9.23 11.10 -5.25
N ILE A 49 -10.26 11.92 -5.46
CA ILE A 49 -10.44 13.19 -4.77
C ILE A 49 -11.91 13.36 -4.41
N ASN A 50 -12.19 13.61 -3.12
CA ASN A 50 -13.55 13.62 -2.59
C ASN A 50 -14.29 12.33 -2.95
N LYS A 51 -15.47 12.44 -3.57
CA LYS A 51 -16.27 11.30 -4.06
C LYS A 51 -16.09 11.05 -5.56
N THR A 52 -15.01 11.51 -6.15
CA THR A 52 -14.67 11.24 -7.55
C THR A 52 -13.45 10.34 -7.62
N ALA A 53 -13.52 9.33 -8.47
CA ALA A 53 -12.43 8.40 -8.73
C ALA A 53 -12.21 8.24 -10.24
N ILE A 54 -10.95 8.29 -10.66
CA ILE A 54 -10.54 8.02 -12.04
C ILE A 54 -9.68 6.75 -12.02
N ILE A 55 -10.07 5.75 -12.80
CA ILE A 55 -9.24 4.57 -13.07
C ILE A 55 -8.53 4.79 -14.40
N TYR A 56 -7.21 4.86 -14.32
CA TYR A 56 -6.31 4.93 -15.44
C TYR A 56 -5.99 3.52 -15.95
N TYR A 57 -6.10 3.30 -17.26
CA TYR A 57 -5.77 2.02 -17.88
C TYR A 57 -5.00 2.17 -19.21
N ASN A 58 -4.28 1.13 -19.61
CA ASN A 58 -3.65 1.08 -20.93
C ASN A 58 -4.51 0.30 -21.93
N PRO A 59 -5.04 0.93 -22.99
CA PRO A 59 -5.89 0.22 -23.97
C PRO A 59 -5.21 -0.96 -24.66
N THR A 60 -3.87 -0.95 -24.77
CA THR A 60 -3.09 -1.99 -25.45
C THR A 60 -2.63 -3.12 -24.52
N LYS A 61 -2.74 -2.92 -23.19
CA LYS A 61 -2.35 -3.89 -22.16
C LYS A 61 -3.48 -4.20 -21.18
N PHE A 62 -4.71 -3.85 -21.54
CA PHE A 62 -5.89 -4.01 -20.70
C PHE A 62 -5.99 -5.42 -20.13
N SER A 63 -6.22 -5.51 -18.83
CA SER A 63 -6.54 -6.74 -18.13
C SER A 63 -7.73 -6.53 -17.20
N ASN A 64 -8.57 -7.55 -17.03
CA ASN A 64 -9.66 -7.46 -16.05
C ASN A 64 -9.10 -7.49 -14.63
N GLU A 65 -7.99 -8.21 -14.43
CA GLU A 65 -7.24 -8.32 -13.19
C GLU A 65 -6.71 -6.97 -12.71
N GLY A 66 -6.05 -6.20 -13.59
CA GLY A 66 -5.53 -4.87 -13.27
C GLY A 66 -6.65 -3.88 -12.93
N ILE A 67 -7.77 -3.89 -13.68
CA ILE A 67 -8.93 -3.06 -13.33
C ILE A 67 -9.56 -3.51 -12.00
N ALA A 68 -9.64 -4.81 -11.74
CA ALA A 68 -10.15 -5.33 -10.47
C ALA A 68 -9.29 -4.85 -9.30
N HIS A 69 -7.96 -4.86 -9.45
CA HIS A 69 -7.02 -4.35 -8.46
C HIS A 69 -7.32 -2.90 -8.08
N GLU A 70 -7.45 -2.01 -9.07
CA GLU A 70 -7.77 -0.60 -8.82
C GLU A 70 -9.18 -0.40 -8.24
N LEU A 71 -10.17 -1.17 -8.70
CA LEU A 71 -11.52 -1.14 -8.13
C LEU A 71 -11.54 -1.60 -6.66
N LEU A 72 -10.71 -2.58 -6.30
CA LEU A 72 -10.61 -3.08 -4.93
C LEU A 72 -10.01 -2.05 -3.97
N HIS A 73 -9.01 -1.27 -4.41
CA HIS A 73 -8.56 -0.10 -3.63
C HIS A 73 -9.70 0.89 -3.39
N LEU A 74 -10.52 1.20 -4.40
CA LEU A 74 -11.67 2.07 -4.23
C LEU A 74 -12.74 1.46 -3.30
N TRP A 75 -12.97 0.16 -3.42
CA TRP A 75 -13.89 -0.59 -2.57
C TRP A 75 -13.46 -0.56 -1.10
N LEU A 76 -12.18 -0.79 -0.80
CA LEU A 76 -11.65 -0.67 0.56
C LEU A 76 -11.88 0.73 1.15
N LYS A 77 -11.65 1.79 0.35
CA LYS A 77 -11.90 3.17 0.78
C LYS A 77 -13.36 3.45 1.15
N THR A 78 -14.32 2.63 0.71
CA THR A 78 -15.75 2.81 1.09
C THR A 78 -16.03 2.51 2.57
N PHE A 79 -15.14 1.79 3.26
CA PHE A 79 -15.30 1.42 4.67
C PHE A 79 -14.71 2.45 5.65
N GLY A 80 -14.06 3.51 5.16
CA GLY A 80 -13.71 4.66 5.98
C GLY A 80 -12.48 4.52 6.89
N GLY A 81 -11.62 3.52 6.65
CA GLY A 81 -10.31 3.43 7.31
C GLY A 81 -9.39 4.62 6.97
N PHE A 82 -8.49 4.96 7.89
CA PHE A 82 -7.45 5.95 7.67
C PHE A 82 -6.50 5.49 6.55
N SER A 83 -5.96 6.49 5.85
CA SER A 83 -4.92 6.28 4.84
C SER A 83 -3.55 6.48 5.46
N SER A 84 -2.53 5.83 4.91
CA SER A 84 -1.13 6.04 5.28
C SER A 84 -0.63 7.49 5.16
N ASN A 85 -1.41 8.38 4.56
CA ASN A 85 -1.17 9.83 4.66
C ASN A 85 -1.19 10.33 6.12
N HIS A 86 -1.92 9.70 7.04
CA HIS A 86 -1.88 10.07 8.46
C HIS A 86 -0.48 9.92 9.03
N ILE A 87 0.18 8.76 8.78
CA ILE A 87 1.58 8.51 9.15
C ILE A 87 2.48 9.62 8.58
N TYR A 88 2.37 9.88 7.27
CA TYR A 88 3.20 10.89 6.61
C TYR A 88 3.00 12.28 7.24
N LEU A 89 1.76 12.71 7.46
CA LEU A 89 1.46 14.02 8.01
C LEU A 89 1.93 14.15 9.46
N ALA A 90 1.78 13.12 10.28
CA ALA A 90 2.27 13.10 11.67
C ALA A 90 3.80 13.22 11.74
N PHE A 91 4.51 12.46 10.90
CA PHE A 91 5.97 12.42 10.93
C PHE A 91 6.64 13.57 10.20
N LYS A 92 5.97 14.22 9.26
CA LYS A 92 6.53 15.33 8.48
C LYS A 92 6.95 16.52 9.35
N SER A 93 6.26 16.78 10.46
CA SER A 93 6.61 17.85 11.39
C SER A 93 7.67 17.46 12.42
N ASP A 94 7.96 16.17 12.61
CA ASP A 94 8.95 15.72 13.58
C ASP A 94 10.38 15.81 12.99
N PRO A 95 11.35 16.45 13.67
CA PRO A 95 12.70 16.67 13.15
C PRO A 95 13.51 15.41 12.83
N LYS A 96 13.19 14.25 13.43
CA LYS A 96 13.89 12.98 13.22
C LYS A 96 13.09 12.05 12.32
N LEU A 97 11.79 11.91 12.56
CA LEU A 97 10.94 10.98 11.82
C LEU A 97 10.74 11.43 10.38
N CYS A 98 10.76 12.74 10.08
CA CYS A 98 10.73 13.23 8.70
C CYS A 98 11.95 12.79 7.86
N LEU A 99 13.05 12.37 8.51
CA LEU A 99 14.25 11.84 7.84
C LEU A 99 14.12 10.35 7.51
N ILE A 100 13.21 9.64 8.20
CA ILE A 100 12.99 8.19 8.09
C ILE A 100 11.78 7.88 7.22
N PHE A 101 10.71 8.68 7.32
CA PHE A 101 9.45 8.42 6.64
C PHE A 101 9.29 9.32 5.43
N SER A 102 9.91 8.90 4.32
CA SER A 102 9.67 9.52 3.03
C SER A 102 8.21 9.38 2.60
N LYS A 103 7.77 10.24 1.67
CA LYS A 103 6.42 10.12 1.11
C LYS A 103 6.25 8.76 0.43
N GLU A 104 7.28 8.32 -0.28
CA GLU A 104 7.36 7.05 -0.98
C GLU A 104 7.19 5.86 -0.02
N LEU A 105 7.85 5.87 1.14
CA LEU A 105 7.68 4.83 2.15
C LEU A 105 6.24 4.82 2.70
N CYS A 106 5.68 5.97 3.03
CA CYS A 106 4.31 6.02 3.57
C CYS A 106 3.27 5.56 2.52
N ASP A 107 3.44 5.96 1.26
CA ASP A 107 2.58 5.47 0.16
C ASP A 107 2.74 3.94 -0.01
N HIS A 108 3.98 3.42 0.08
CA HIS A 108 4.26 1.99 0.04
C HIS A 108 3.62 1.21 1.19
N ILE A 109 3.71 1.71 2.43
CA ILE A 109 3.03 1.12 3.60
C ILE A 109 1.53 1.05 3.35
N GLY A 110 0.91 2.16 2.89
CA GLY A 110 -0.52 2.19 2.60
C GLY A 110 -0.95 1.19 1.53
N ASN A 111 -0.18 1.08 0.45
CA ASN A 111 -0.45 0.09 -0.60
C ASN A 111 -0.35 -1.34 -0.06
N CYS A 112 0.68 -1.66 0.73
CA CYS A 112 0.82 -2.96 1.38
C CYS A 112 -0.36 -3.26 2.33
N GLN A 113 -0.78 -2.27 3.11
CA GLN A 113 -1.93 -2.36 4.01
C GLN A 113 -3.25 -2.65 3.26
N ASP A 114 -3.49 -1.99 2.13
CA ASP A 114 -4.65 -2.25 1.28
C ASP A 114 -4.56 -3.66 0.68
N HIS A 115 -3.40 -4.05 0.16
CA HIS A 115 -3.20 -5.33 -0.51
C HIS A 115 -3.59 -6.51 0.38
N ILE A 116 -3.17 -6.52 1.65
CA ILE A 116 -3.50 -7.62 2.55
C ILE A 116 -5.01 -7.71 2.82
N LYS A 117 -5.74 -6.58 2.84
CA LYS A 117 -7.18 -6.54 3.11
C LYS A 117 -8.02 -6.84 1.87
N MET A 118 -7.59 -6.43 0.68
CA MET A 118 -8.34 -6.70 -0.55
C MET A 118 -8.03 -8.06 -1.18
N TYR A 119 -6.89 -8.67 -0.86
CA TYR A 119 -6.49 -9.96 -1.43
C TYR A 119 -7.55 -11.07 -1.29
N PRO A 120 -8.20 -11.27 -0.13
CA PRO A 120 -9.28 -12.26 -0.01
C PRO A 120 -10.42 -12.04 -1.02
N LYS A 121 -10.86 -10.79 -1.21
CA LYS A 121 -11.92 -10.46 -2.17
C LYS A 121 -11.48 -10.66 -3.61
N TYR A 122 -10.23 -10.32 -3.93
CA TYR A 122 -9.64 -10.59 -5.25
C TYR A 122 -9.68 -12.08 -5.62
N ILE A 123 -9.37 -12.97 -4.66
CA ILE A 123 -9.45 -14.42 -4.85
C ILE A 123 -10.90 -14.91 -4.94
N GLU A 124 -11.81 -14.37 -4.13
CA GLU A 124 -13.25 -14.66 -4.22
C GLU A 124 -13.82 -14.32 -5.60
N MET A 125 -13.33 -13.26 -6.23
CA MET A 125 -13.67 -12.87 -7.61
C MET A 125 -13.10 -13.83 -8.68
N GLY A 126 -12.35 -14.87 -8.28
CA GLY A 126 -11.83 -15.91 -9.16
C GLY A 126 -10.54 -15.55 -9.89
N TYR A 127 -9.83 -14.49 -9.48
CA TYR A 127 -8.60 -14.08 -10.13
C TYR A 127 -7.37 -14.83 -9.61
N SER A 128 -6.35 -14.93 -10.47
CA SER A 128 -5.12 -15.64 -10.16
C SER A 128 -4.26 -14.87 -9.15
N PRO A 129 -3.79 -15.51 -8.05
CA PRO A 129 -2.82 -14.93 -7.13
C PRO A 129 -1.57 -14.35 -7.81
N LYS A 130 -1.12 -14.97 -8.91
CA LYS A 130 0.09 -14.56 -9.63
C LYS A 130 -0.03 -13.21 -10.32
N LEU A 131 -1.26 -12.74 -10.55
CA LEU A 131 -1.57 -11.48 -11.22
C LEU A 131 -2.01 -10.39 -10.25
N PHE A 132 -2.05 -10.68 -8.94
CA PHE A 132 -2.52 -9.72 -7.93
C PHE A 132 -1.62 -8.50 -7.79
N ILE A 133 -0.30 -8.70 -7.79
CA ILE A 133 0.71 -7.64 -7.87
C ILE A 133 1.71 -8.01 -8.97
N ARG A 134 2.39 -6.99 -9.51
CA ARG A 134 3.48 -7.23 -10.47
C ARG A 134 4.57 -8.06 -9.81
N ASP A 135 5.09 -9.05 -10.55
CA ASP A 135 6.16 -9.92 -10.08
C ASP A 135 5.82 -10.67 -8.78
N ALA A 136 4.53 -11.00 -8.56
CA ALA A 136 4.05 -11.69 -7.35
C ALA A 136 4.85 -12.94 -6.95
N GLU A 137 5.42 -13.67 -7.91
CA GLU A 137 6.18 -14.91 -7.67
C GLU A 137 7.65 -14.65 -7.30
N LYS A 138 8.12 -13.40 -7.33
CA LYS A 138 9.47 -13.02 -6.92
C LYS A 138 9.50 -12.60 -5.45
N GLU A 139 10.67 -12.72 -4.86
CA GLU A 139 10.96 -12.15 -3.55
C GLU A 139 10.70 -10.64 -3.57
N GLN A 140 10.04 -10.12 -2.54
CA GLN A 140 9.71 -8.69 -2.44
C GLN A 140 10.93 -7.82 -2.12
N CYS A 141 11.98 -8.42 -1.58
CA CYS A 141 13.28 -7.78 -1.37
C CYS A 141 14.38 -8.84 -1.51
N ALA A 142 15.45 -8.50 -2.22
CA ALA A 142 16.61 -9.37 -2.32
C ALA A 142 17.42 -9.35 -1.01
N LEU A 143 17.83 -10.53 -0.53
CA LEU A 143 18.62 -10.68 0.69
C LEU A 143 19.90 -9.80 0.72
N ASN A 144 20.53 -9.59 -0.43
CA ASN A 144 21.71 -8.73 -0.54
C ASN A 144 21.42 -7.25 -0.24
N ASN A 145 20.21 -6.76 -0.53
CA ASN A 145 19.82 -5.40 -0.19
C ASN A 145 19.76 -5.22 1.33
N ILE A 146 19.21 -6.21 2.06
CA ILE A 146 19.18 -6.22 3.52
C ILE A 146 20.60 -6.25 4.10
N ARG A 147 21.51 -7.03 3.49
CA ARG A 147 22.92 -7.09 3.93
C ARG A 147 23.62 -5.74 3.85
N LEU A 148 23.32 -4.96 2.81
CA LEU A 148 23.88 -3.62 2.57
C LEU A 148 23.33 -2.55 3.53
N LEU A 149 22.24 -2.84 4.26
CA LEU A 149 21.71 -1.91 5.25
C LEU A 149 22.77 -1.62 6.32
N SER A 150 23.10 -0.34 6.46
CA SER A 150 24.09 0.14 7.43
C SER A 150 23.39 0.73 8.65
N LEU A 151 22.47 -0.04 9.23
CA LEU A 151 21.93 0.20 10.57
C LEU A 151 22.94 -0.42 11.53
N ASP A 152 23.74 0.42 12.17
CA ASP A 152 24.66 -0.01 13.21
C ASP A 152 24.02 0.15 14.60
N LYS A 153 24.65 -0.47 15.60
CA LYS A 153 24.30 -0.25 17.02
C LYS A 153 24.83 1.08 17.55
N SER A 154 25.36 1.96 16.68
CA SER A 154 25.83 3.26 17.12
C SER A 154 24.62 4.17 17.33
N ASN A 155 24.82 5.23 18.09
CA ASN A 155 23.78 6.23 18.28
C ASN A 155 23.51 7.04 17.00
N ILE A 156 24.25 6.87 15.90
CA ILE A 156 24.08 7.64 14.67
C ILE A 156 23.55 6.73 13.57
N GLN A 157 22.30 6.95 13.15
CA GLN A 157 21.65 6.17 12.11
C GLN A 157 21.27 7.06 10.93
N SER A 158 21.32 6.50 9.72
CA SER A 158 20.80 7.15 8.51
C SER A 158 19.30 6.89 8.42
N GLY A 159 18.52 7.96 8.30
CA GLY A 159 17.08 7.89 8.10
C GLY A 159 16.72 7.14 6.83
N GLN A 160 17.50 7.29 5.76
CA GLN A 160 17.31 6.54 4.51
C GLN A 160 17.50 5.02 4.70
N GLN A 161 18.42 4.59 5.56
CA GLN A 161 18.63 3.17 5.84
C GLN A 161 17.46 2.59 6.65
N MET A 162 16.91 3.38 7.59
CA MET A 162 15.71 3.02 8.33
C MET A 162 14.47 2.98 7.41
N ASP A 163 14.35 3.93 6.48
CA ASP A 163 13.29 3.98 5.48
C ASP A 163 13.24 2.66 4.67
N MET A 164 14.38 2.28 4.09
CA MET A 164 14.51 1.04 3.33
C MET A 164 14.26 -0.20 4.18
N PHE A 165 14.74 -0.21 5.43
CA PHE A 165 14.49 -1.31 6.36
C PHE A 165 13.00 -1.54 6.58
N ILE A 166 12.25 -0.47 6.90
CA ILE A 166 10.81 -0.52 7.13
C ILE A 166 10.11 -0.99 5.86
N GLY A 167 10.48 -0.43 4.71
CA GLY A 167 9.92 -0.82 3.42
C GLY A 167 10.11 -2.31 3.12
N TYR A 168 11.31 -2.87 3.35
CA TYR A 168 11.57 -4.29 3.14
C TYR A 168 10.78 -5.19 4.09
N LEU A 169 10.71 -4.83 5.37
CA LEU A 169 9.99 -5.62 6.37
C LEU A 169 8.49 -5.65 6.07
N ILE A 170 7.89 -4.50 5.76
CA ILE A 170 6.48 -4.38 5.40
C ILE A 170 6.17 -5.13 4.10
N SER A 171 7.02 -5.04 3.07
CA SER A 171 6.82 -5.79 1.83
C SER A 171 6.84 -7.30 2.03
N ILE A 172 7.72 -7.80 2.90
CA ILE A 172 7.80 -9.23 3.25
C ILE A 172 6.50 -9.67 3.91
N TYR A 173 6.00 -8.91 4.88
CA TYR A 173 4.76 -9.26 5.57
C TYR A 173 3.51 -9.13 4.69
N ALA A 174 3.49 -8.15 3.79
CA ALA A 174 2.39 -7.94 2.84
C ALA A 174 2.38 -8.94 1.69
N HIS A 175 3.36 -9.84 1.59
CA HIS A 175 3.45 -10.75 0.45
C HIS A 175 2.36 -11.82 0.53
N HIS A 176 1.44 -11.80 -0.45
CA HIS A 176 0.32 -12.73 -0.53
C HIS A 176 0.71 -14.14 -1.02
N ILE A 177 1.87 -14.29 -1.65
CA ILE A 177 2.41 -15.61 -2.03
C ILE A 177 3.33 -16.11 -0.92
N LYS A 178 3.12 -17.36 -0.50
CA LYS A 178 3.97 -18.03 0.48
C LYS A 178 5.35 -18.33 -0.12
N LEU A 179 6.32 -17.47 0.19
CA LEU A 179 7.75 -17.71 0.01
C LEU A 179 8.43 -17.82 1.38
N ASP A 180 9.60 -18.45 1.42
CA ASP A 180 10.39 -18.55 2.65
C ASP A 180 11.25 -17.29 2.86
N TYR A 181 10.81 -16.41 3.76
CA TYR A 181 11.54 -15.21 4.18
C TYR A 181 12.35 -15.40 5.47
N SER A 182 12.54 -16.61 5.98
CA SER A 182 13.16 -16.86 7.28
C SER A 182 14.56 -16.21 7.40
N GLN A 183 15.37 -16.28 6.35
CA GLN A 183 16.69 -15.63 6.33
C GLN A 183 16.59 -14.10 6.28
N HIS A 184 15.62 -13.56 5.53
CA HIS A 184 15.40 -12.12 5.43
C HIS A 184 15.00 -11.53 6.78
N LEU A 185 14.03 -12.17 7.45
CA LEU A 185 13.54 -11.78 8.77
C LEU A 185 14.64 -11.88 9.83
N LEU A 186 15.45 -12.95 9.79
CA LEU A 186 16.59 -13.10 10.70
C LEU A 186 17.61 -11.96 10.52
N LEU A 187 17.95 -11.60 9.28
CA LEU A 187 18.90 -10.53 9.01
C LEU A 187 18.34 -9.16 9.43
N LEU A 188 17.08 -8.84 9.12
CA LEU A 188 16.45 -7.59 9.55
C LEU A 188 16.46 -7.49 11.08
N LYS A 189 16.06 -8.55 11.78
CA LYS A 189 16.09 -8.61 13.25
C LYS A 189 17.51 -8.41 13.81
N GLN A 190 18.54 -8.92 13.14
CA GLN A 190 19.93 -8.73 13.55
C GLN A 190 20.46 -7.31 13.29
N LYS A 191 19.95 -6.61 12.28
CA LYS A 191 20.35 -5.23 11.95
C LYS A 191 19.86 -4.24 12.99
N ASP A 192 18.59 -4.33 13.37
CA ASP A 192 18.01 -3.45 14.40
C ASP A 192 16.80 -4.15 15.04
N LEU A 193 17.00 -4.70 16.25
CA LEU A 193 15.97 -5.46 16.95
C LEU A 193 14.79 -4.59 17.35
N GLU A 194 15.05 -3.41 17.90
CA GLU A 194 13.99 -2.51 18.38
C GLU A 194 13.13 -2.01 17.20
N LEU A 195 13.77 -1.61 16.08
CA LEU A 195 13.03 -1.19 14.88
C LEU A 195 12.24 -2.35 14.28
N PHE A 196 12.82 -3.56 14.27
CA PHE A 196 12.13 -4.75 13.83
C PHE A 196 10.86 -5.00 14.65
N GLU A 197 10.95 -4.94 15.98
CA GLU A 197 9.83 -5.17 16.89
C GLU A 197 8.73 -4.14 16.71
N VAL A 198 9.06 -2.84 16.70
CA VAL A 198 8.08 -1.76 16.49
C VAL A 198 7.30 -1.91 15.18
N VAL A 199 7.99 -2.19 14.07
CA VAL A 199 7.35 -2.36 12.76
C VAL A 199 6.53 -3.66 12.71
N THR A 200 7.02 -4.73 13.35
CA THR A 200 6.31 -6.01 13.41
C THR A 200 5.00 -5.89 14.19
N GLU A 201 5.03 -5.23 15.35
CA GLU A 201 3.83 -5.01 16.19
C GLU A 201 2.78 -4.16 15.46
N PHE A 202 3.21 -3.10 14.79
CA PHE A 202 2.34 -2.29 13.94
C PHE A 202 1.68 -3.12 12.85
N TRP A 203 2.46 -3.92 12.11
CA TRP A 203 1.92 -4.73 11.03
C TRP A 203 0.96 -5.81 11.53
N GLN A 204 1.30 -6.52 12.61
CA GLN A 204 0.43 -7.52 13.22
C GLN A 204 -0.89 -6.90 13.70
N SER A 205 -0.84 -5.70 14.29
CA SER A 205 -2.03 -4.96 14.69
C SER A 205 -2.91 -4.63 13.48
N TRP A 206 -2.29 -4.23 12.37
CA TRP A 206 -3.02 -3.95 11.12
C TRP A 206 -3.69 -5.19 10.54
N GLU A 207 -2.99 -6.33 10.52
CA GLU A 207 -3.57 -7.59 10.04
C GLU A 207 -4.83 -7.97 10.81
N GLN A 208 -4.83 -7.79 12.14
CA GLN A 208 -5.96 -8.11 13.00
C GLN A 208 -7.08 -7.06 12.97
N PHE A 209 -6.80 -5.82 12.59
CA PHE A 209 -7.78 -4.75 12.55
C PHE A 209 -8.93 -5.06 11.57
N ASP A 210 -10.18 -4.95 12.03
CA ASP A 210 -11.35 -5.10 11.17
C ASP A 210 -11.65 -3.78 10.44
N ASN A 211 -11.08 -3.63 9.26
CA ASN A 211 -11.24 -2.44 8.42
C ASN A 211 -12.57 -2.42 7.64
N PHE A 212 -13.44 -3.40 7.83
CA PHE A 212 -14.76 -3.46 7.17
C PHE A 212 -15.88 -2.92 8.06
N ASN A 213 -15.65 -2.82 9.37
CA ASN A 213 -16.61 -2.33 10.36
C ASN A 213 -16.03 -1.16 11.17
N VAL A 214 -15.42 -0.19 10.49
CA VAL A 214 -14.79 0.97 11.15
C VAL A 214 -15.85 1.80 11.87
N ASP A 215 -15.62 2.04 13.16
CA ASP A 215 -16.44 2.90 14.01
C ASP A 215 -15.53 3.88 14.77
N PRO A 216 -15.76 5.20 14.69
CA PRO A 216 -14.89 6.19 15.34
C PRO A 216 -14.76 6.05 16.86
N ILE A 217 -15.67 5.34 17.52
CA ILE A 217 -15.72 5.17 18.97
C ILE A 217 -15.19 3.79 19.38
N TYR A 218 -15.61 2.73 18.68
CA TYR A 218 -15.42 1.35 19.12
C TYR A 218 -14.45 0.53 18.26
N ASN A 219 -14.13 0.97 17.04
CA ASN A 219 -13.26 0.25 16.12
C ASN A 219 -12.60 1.22 15.13
N SER A 220 -11.71 2.06 15.66
CA SER A 220 -10.93 3.00 14.86
C SER A 220 -9.49 2.52 14.76
N ASP A 221 -8.93 2.64 13.57
CA ASP A 221 -7.50 2.49 13.31
C ASP A 221 -6.66 3.66 13.84
N PHE A 222 -7.28 4.69 14.43
CA PHE A 222 -6.58 5.80 15.09
C PHE A 222 -5.60 5.29 16.14
N ASP A 223 -6.06 4.46 17.09
CA ASP A 223 -5.22 3.95 18.18
C ASP A 223 -4.04 3.13 17.63
N LEU A 224 -4.26 2.39 16.54
CA LEU A 224 -3.21 1.62 15.89
C LEU A 224 -2.11 2.54 15.35
N TYR A 225 -2.47 3.59 14.62
CA TYR A 225 -1.51 4.54 14.07
C TYR A 225 -0.83 5.38 15.16
N GLU A 226 -1.57 5.85 16.17
CA GLU A 226 -0.99 6.61 17.29
C GLU A 226 -0.01 5.76 18.11
N ASN A 227 -0.33 4.49 18.37
CA ASN A 227 0.60 3.58 19.04
C ASN A 227 1.89 3.40 18.24
N PHE A 228 1.80 3.27 16.90
CA PHE A 228 2.97 3.20 16.04
C PHE A 228 3.78 4.51 16.04
N ILE A 229 3.10 5.65 15.97
CA ILE A 229 3.72 6.98 16.05
C ILE A 229 4.51 7.12 17.36
N HIS A 230 3.88 6.84 18.50
CA HIS A 230 4.52 6.93 19.81
C HIS A 230 5.67 5.92 19.98
N ALA A 231 5.52 4.70 19.46
CA ALA A 231 6.60 3.71 19.49
C ALA A 231 7.82 4.20 18.68
N MET A 232 7.60 4.78 17.50
CA MET A 232 8.66 5.36 16.68
C MET A 232 9.30 6.59 17.33
N GLU A 233 8.52 7.49 17.93
CA GLU A 233 9.02 8.64 18.70
C GLU A 233 9.97 8.21 19.83
N ASN A 234 9.54 7.22 20.62
CA ASN A 234 10.34 6.66 21.70
C ASN A 234 11.64 6.02 21.20
N LEU A 235 11.55 5.27 20.10
CA LEU A 235 12.70 4.62 19.47
C LEU A 235 13.73 5.66 19.00
N VAL A 236 13.30 6.75 18.37
CA VAL A 236 14.23 7.77 17.85
C VAL A 236 14.68 8.78 18.90
N ALA A 237 14.02 8.87 20.06
CA ALA A 237 14.41 9.78 21.14
C ALA A 237 15.87 9.55 21.57
N GLY A 238 16.28 8.28 21.70
CA GLY A 238 17.64 7.86 22.06
C GLY A 238 18.66 7.89 20.91
N ARG A 239 18.25 8.21 19.67
CA ARG A 239 19.06 8.06 18.45
C ARG A 239 19.35 9.42 17.80
N ILE A 240 20.52 9.57 17.21
CA ILE A 240 20.89 10.68 16.31
C ILE A 240 20.57 10.22 14.89
N ILE A 241 19.58 10.85 14.27
CA ILE A 241 19.19 10.52 12.90
C ILE A 241 19.79 11.56 11.95
N LYS A 242 20.39 11.09 10.86
CA LYS A 242 20.97 11.91 9.79
C LYS A 242 20.40 11.49 8.44
N HIS A 243 20.53 12.37 7.44
CA HIS A 243 20.36 11.98 6.04
C HIS A 243 21.43 10.94 5.66
#